data_AF-A0AAJ0AN83-F1
#
_entry.id   AF-A0AAJ0AN83-F1
#
_cell.length_a   1.000
_cell.length_b   1.000
_cell.length_c   1.000
_cell.angle_alpha   90.00
_cell.angle_beta   90.00
_cell.angle_gamma   90.00
#
_symmetry.space_group_name_H-M   'P 1'
#
loop_
_entity.id
_entity.type
_entity.pdbx_description
1 polymer ?
#
loop_
_entity_poly.entity_id
_entity_poly.type
_entity_poly.pdbx_seq_one_letter_code
_entity_poly.pdbx_strand_id
1 'polypeptide(L)'
;MMNAFAGRSRSSAGWFFAGLDSSFPDLGSDESNLSDLRFCGTDLKSGCKVFQVRKSDPSRSTEVLLAPDVLNYDELEGDLKDQVLVFKFKGKFHAVDHKCPHSSYPLSHGTPFDIEDFGIVLSAGLTCPKHGWSFDLFSGMADRARYKLGIWEVQLRDTASIGSIPIGDSLADIESIDKEVWVRRKQRIG
;
A
#
# COMPACT_ATOMS: atom_id res chain seq x y z
N MET A 1 -40.14 -26.71 7.55
CA MET A 1 -38.89 -26.27 8.20
C MET A 1 -38.07 -25.52 7.17
N MET A 2 -37.63 -24.31 7.52
CA MET A 2 -37.06 -23.33 6.60
C MET A 2 -35.56 -23.64 6.44
N ASN A 3 -35.12 -24.00 5.24
CA ASN A 3 -33.69 -24.09 4.90
C ASN A 3 -33.22 -22.71 4.44
N ALA A 4 -32.61 -21.95 5.36
CA ALA A 4 -31.86 -20.75 4.99
C ALA A 4 -30.44 -21.17 4.61
N PHE A 5 -30.17 -21.25 3.31
CA PHE A 5 -28.81 -21.24 2.78
C PHE A 5 -28.20 -19.86 3.08
N ALA A 6 -27.62 -19.71 4.27
CA ALA A 6 -26.71 -18.61 4.56
C ALA A 6 -25.46 -18.82 3.73
N GLY A 7 -25.43 -18.26 2.52
CA GLY A 7 -24.21 -18.12 1.74
C GLY A 7 -23.19 -17.39 2.60
N ARG A 8 -22.17 -18.10 3.09
CA ARG A 8 -20.99 -17.48 3.68
C ARG A 8 -20.48 -16.48 2.64
N SER A 9 -20.53 -15.20 2.99
CA SER A 9 -20.02 -14.13 2.15
C SER A 9 -18.59 -14.46 1.73
N ARG A 10 -18.38 -14.71 0.44
CA ARG A 10 -17.05 -14.86 -0.17
C ARG A 10 -16.24 -13.54 -0.14
N SER A 11 -16.78 -12.46 0.42
CA SER A 11 -16.22 -11.11 0.32
C SER A 11 -14.93 -10.86 1.11
N SER A 12 -14.56 -11.73 2.06
CA SER A 12 -13.38 -11.54 2.92
C SER A 12 -12.17 -12.42 2.58
N ALA A 13 -12.25 -13.27 1.55
CA ALA A 13 -11.18 -14.22 1.26
C ALA A 13 -9.86 -13.51 0.86
N GLY A 14 -8.98 -13.32 1.84
CA GLY A 14 -7.61 -12.82 1.67
C GLY A 14 -7.41 -11.31 1.78
N TRP A 15 -8.46 -10.52 2.03
CA TRP A 15 -8.35 -9.08 2.29
C TRP A 15 -7.99 -8.80 3.74
N PHE A 16 -7.13 -7.81 3.97
CA PHE A 16 -6.87 -7.25 5.29
C PHE A 16 -6.94 -5.73 5.25
N PHE A 17 -7.28 -5.13 6.38
CA PHE A 17 -7.37 -3.68 6.55
C PHE A 17 -5.97 -3.11 6.80
N ALA A 18 -5.54 -2.18 5.96
CA ALA A 18 -4.23 -1.53 6.04
C ALA A 18 -4.29 -0.15 6.74
N GLY A 19 -5.48 0.33 7.08
CA GLY A 19 -5.71 1.62 7.70
C GLY A 19 -6.68 2.49 6.92
N LEU A 20 -6.94 3.67 7.45
CA LEU A 20 -7.75 4.70 6.78
C LEU A 20 -6.92 5.47 5.75
N ASP A 21 -7.55 6.00 4.71
CA ASP A 21 -6.89 6.84 3.69
C ASP A 21 -6.15 8.01 4.34
N SER A 22 -6.80 8.69 5.28
CA SER A 22 -6.22 9.78 6.09
C SER A 22 -4.99 9.38 6.93
N SER A 23 -4.70 8.08 7.06
CA SER A 23 -3.53 7.59 7.80
C SER A 23 -2.28 7.41 6.93
N PHE A 24 -2.36 7.71 5.64
CA PHE A 24 -1.25 7.66 4.69
C PHE A 24 -0.95 9.07 4.16
N PRO A 25 0.29 9.58 4.31
CA PRO A 25 0.73 10.74 3.56
C PRO A 25 0.61 10.48 2.05
N ASP A 26 0.17 11.48 1.28
CA ASP A 26 0.18 11.39 -0.19
C ASP A 26 1.53 11.84 -0.73
N LEU A 27 2.21 10.93 -1.42
CA LEU A 27 3.56 11.13 -1.92
C LEU A 27 3.57 11.74 -3.33
N GLY A 28 4.68 12.33 -3.73
CA GLY A 28 4.89 12.87 -5.07
C GLY A 28 4.92 14.41 -5.16
N SER A 29 4.86 15.10 -4.02
CA SER A 29 5.30 16.50 -3.91
C SER A 29 6.80 16.63 -3.69
N ASP A 30 7.46 15.53 -3.30
CA ASP A 30 8.90 15.44 -3.07
C ASP A 30 9.48 14.15 -3.68
N GLU A 31 10.78 14.17 -3.96
CA GLU A 31 11.55 13.04 -4.50
C GLU A 31 12.24 12.25 -3.36
N SER A 32 11.57 12.14 -2.21
CA SER A 32 12.15 11.59 -0.99
C SER A 32 11.73 10.13 -0.76
N ASN A 33 12.37 9.49 0.20
CA ASN A 33 12.23 8.06 0.42
C ASN A 33 10.86 7.73 1.04
N LEU A 34 10.31 6.55 0.73
CA LEU A 34 9.09 6.02 1.36
C LEU A 34 9.20 5.93 2.90
N SER A 35 10.38 5.69 3.46
CA SER A 35 10.57 5.60 4.92
C SER A 35 10.53 6.97 5.60
N ASP A 36 10.79 8.05 4.85
CA ASP A 36 10.92 9.39 5.40
C ASP A 36 9.61 9.86 6.02
N LEU A 37 9.77 10.60 7.12
CA LEU A 37 8.67 11.12 7.92
C LEU A 37 8.03 12.34 7.25
N ARG A 38 6.71 12.33 7.12
CA ARG A 38 5.90 13.38 6.50
C ARG A 38 4.69 13.71 7.36
N PHE A 39 4.25 14.96 7.28
CA PHE A 39 3.02 15.38 7.95
C PHE A 39 1.81 14.71 7.30
N CYS A 40 0.94 14.17 8.15
CA CYS A 40 -0.29 13.50 7.79
C CYS A 40 -1.38 14.01 8.74
N GLY A 41 -1.99 15.12 8.37
CA GLY A 41 -2.76 15.94 9.31
C GLY A 41 -1.81 16.62 10.31
N THR A 42 -2.05 16.39 11.61
CA THR A 42 -1.21 16.90 12.69
C THR A 42 -0.06 15.97 13.08
N ASP A 43 -0.09 14.74 12.58
CA ASP A 43 0.86 13.69 12.97
C ASP A 43 2.00 13.58 11.97
N LEU A 44 3.15 13.14 12.44
CA LEU A 44 4.29 12.78 11.60
C LEU A 44 4.29 11.26 11.37
N LYS A 45 4.14 10.83 10.12
CA LYS A 45 4.03 9.42 9.72
C LYS A 45 5.05 9.09 8.64
N SER A 46 5.50 7.84 8.58
CA SER A 46 6.28 7.37 7.43
C SER A 46 5.43 7.46 6.15
N GLY A 47 6.07 7.71 5.01
CA GLY A 47 5.42 7.72 3.69
C GLY A 47 4.82 6.38 3.28
N CYS A 48 5.16 5.30 3.99
CA CYS A 48 4.64 3.98 3.75
C CYS A 48 4.33 3.24 5.06
N LYS A 49 3.56 2.16 4.93
CA LYS A 49 3.35 1.17 5.98
C LYS A 49 3.75 -0.20 5.47
N VAL A 50 4.30 -1.02 6.36
CA VAL A 50 4.69 -2.40 6.05
C VAL A 50 3.86 -3.35 6.89
N PHE A 51 3.35 -4.41 6.29
CA PHE A 51 2.56 -5.43 6.99
C PHE A 51 3.17 -6.81 6.80
N GLN A 52 3.30 -7.55 7.89
CA GLN A 52 3.60 -8.98 7.86
C GLN A 52 2.30 -9.75 7.57
N VAL A 53 2.24 -10.43 6.42
CA VAL A 53 1.02 -11.14 5.96
C VAL A 53 1.23 -12.65 6.01
N ARG A 54 0.57 -13.34 6.93
CA ARG A 54 0.64 -14.81 7.00
C ARG A 54 -0.08 -15.43 5.82
N LYS A 55 0.58 -16.34 5.08
CA LYS A 55 -0.03 -17.04 3.93
C LYS A 55 -1.31 -17.81 4.29
N SER A 56 -1.37 -18.36 5.49
CA SER A 56 -2.52 -19.15 5.97
C SER A 56 -3.72 -18.29 6.34
N ASP A 57 -3.49 -17.04 6.76
CA ASP A 57 -4.53 -16.15 7.25
C ASP A 57 -4.14 -14.67 7.07
N PRO A 58 -4.44 -14.09 5.90
CA PRO A 58 -4.16 -12.68 5.62
C PRO A 58 -4.92 -11.72 6.55
N SER A 59 -6.05 -12.12 7.13
CA SER A 59 -6.85 -11.23 8.00
C SER A 59 -6.13 -10.87 9.31
N ARG A 60 -5.14 -11.67 9.70
CA ARG A 60 -4.28 -11.46 10.88
C ARG A 60 -2.97 -10.76 10.55
N SER A 61 -2.94 -9.98 9.49
CA SER A 61 -1.76 -9.18 9.12
C SER A 61 -1.46 -8.15 10.21
N THR A 62 -0.18 -7.98 10.52
CA THR A 62 0.28 -7.04 11.55
C THR A 62 1.19 -6.01 10.93
N GLU A 63 0.95 -4.73 11.23
CA GLU A 63 1.86 -3.65 10.85
C GLU A 63 3.23 -3.84 11.50
N VAL A 64 4.29 -3.66 10.72
CA VAL A 64 5.68 -3.71 11.15
C VAL A 64 6.14 -2.27 11.33
N LEU A 65 6.60 -1.93 12.53
CA LEU A 65 7.13 -0.61 12.80
C LEU A 65 8.47 -0.43 12.06
N LEU A 66 8.52 0.57 11.18
CA LEU A 66 9.76 1.02 10.57
C LEU A 66 10.50 1.85 11.60
N ALA A 67 11.60 1.32 12.13
CA ALA A 67 12.43 2.05 13.09
C ALA A 67 13.17 3.19 12.35
N PRO A 68 12.98 4.48 12.73
CA PRO A 68 13.56 5.61 12.02
C PRO A 68 15.08 5.78 12.22
N ASP A 69 15.66 5.03 13.15
CA ASP A 69 17.01 5.21 13.70
C ASP A 69 17.99 4.07 13.35
N VAL A 70 17.56 3.05 12.61
CA VAL A 70 18.44 1.91 12.30
C VAL A 70 19.25 2.20 11.04
N LEU A 71 20.36 2.91 11.25
CA LEU A 71 21.41 3.12 10.24
C LEU A 71 22.17 1.83 9.86
N ASN A 72 21.91 0.71 10.55
CA ASN A 72 22.49 -0.61 10.27
C ASN A 72 21.43 -1.60 9.79
N TYR A 73 21.18 -1.57 8.49
CA TYR A 73 20.31 -2.52 7.77
C TYR A 73 20.69 -4.00 7.98
N ASP A 74 21.96 -4.28 8.27
CA ASP A 74 22.47 -5.64 8.50
C ASP A 74 21.91 -6.29 9.77
N GLU A 75 21.40 -5.51 10.73
CA GLU A 75 20.74 -6.02 11.95
C GLU A 75 19.22 -6.14 11.80
N LEU A 76 18.66 -5.55 10.74
CA LEU A 76 17.26 -5.68 10.34
C LEU A 76 17.08 -6.83 9.33
N GLU A 77 17.87 -7.90 9.46
CA GLU A 77 17.59 -9.25 8.94
C GLU A 77 16.33 -9.85 9.60
N GLY A 78 15.27 -9.06 9.73
CA GLY A 78 13.92 -9.57 9.85
C GLY A 78 13.55 -10.27 8.55
N ASP A 79 12.79 -11.36 8.65
CA ASP A 79 12.29 -12.09 7.48
C ASP A 79 11.35 -11.16 6.67
N LEU A 80 11.90 -10.44 5.68
CA LEU A 80 11.13 -9.60 4.73
C LEU A 80 10.16 -10.44 3.88
N LYS A 81 10.25 -11.76 4.00
CA LYS A 81 9.34 -12.69 3.36
C LYS A 81 7.92 -12.46 3.85
N ASP A 82 7.01 -12.51 2.89
CA ASP A 82 5.58 -12.35 3.14
C ASP A 82 5.22 -11.00 3.77
N GLN A 83 6.07 -9.98 3.58
CA GLN A 83 5.75 -8.59 3.89
C GLN A 83 5.25 -7.85 2.66
N VAL A 84 4.23 -7.01 2.87
CA VAL A 84 3.69 -6.09 1.86
C VAL A 84 3.92 -4.66 2.30
N LEU A 85 4.39 -3.85 1.37
CA LEU A 85 4.58 -2.41 1.48
C LEU A 85 3.37 -1.72 0.87
N VAL A 86 2.75 -0.81 1.61
CA VAL A 86 1.55 -0.06 1.20
C VAL A 86 1.84 1.44 1.34
N PHE A 87 1.58 2.20 0.28
CA PHE A 87 1.78 3.66 0.28
C PHE A 87 0.81 4.34 -0.69
N LYS A 88 0.64 5.65 -0.53
CA LYS A 88 -0.16 6.49 -1.41
C LYS A 88 0.77 7.40 -2.21
N PHE A 89 0.64 7.39 -3.53
CA PHE A 89 1.44 8.23 -4.42
C PHE A 89 0.51 8.90 -5.43
N LYS A 90 0.54 10.24 -5.45
CA LYS A 90 -0.28 11.12 -6.29
C LYS A 90 -1.77 10.72 -6.27
N GLY A 91 -2.30 10.55 -5.07
CA GLY A 91 -3.71 10.22 -4.82
C GLY A 91 -4.07 8.75 -5.00
N LYS A 92 -3.13 7.89 -5.41
CA LYS A 92 -3.38 6.46 -5.69
C LYS A 92 -2.66 5.57 -4.70
N PHE A 93 -3.34 4.53 -4.24
CA PHE A 93 -2.73 3.52 -3.38
C PHE A 93 -2.01 2.45 -4.20
N HIS A 94 -0.82 2.11 -3.74
CA HIS A 94 0.00 1.03 -4.26
C HIS A 94 0.33 0.05 -3.14
N ALA A 95 0.29 -1.24 -3.46
CA ALA A 95 0.71 -2.29 -2.56
C ALA A 95 1.60 -3.29 -3.31
N VAL A 96 2.80 -3.53 -2.79
CA VAL A 96 3.82 -4.37 -3.43
C VAL A 96 4.55 -5.23 -2.39
N ASP A 97 5.23 -6.29 -2.83
CA ASP A 97 6.13 -7.02 -1.95
C ASP A 97 7.18 -6.05 -1.37
N HIS A 98 7.36 -6.06 -0.05
CA HIS A 98 8.35 -5.20 0.60
C HIS A 98 9.79 -5.58 0.20
N LYS A 99 10.00 -6.83 -0.21
CA LYS A 99 11.30 -7.37 -0.59
C LYS A 99 11.59 -7.09 -2.06
N CYS A 100 12.70 -6.38 -2.35
CA CYS A 100 13.21 -6.22 -3.70
C CYS A 100 13.56 -7.59 -4.33
N PRO A 101 13.04 -7.93 -5.53
CA PRO A 101 13.25 -9.22 -6.16
C PRO A 101 14.70 -9.44 -6.63
N HIS A 102 15.53 -8.39 -6.69
CA HIS A 102 16.94 -8.50 -7.06
C HIS A 102 17.78 -9.13 -5.94
N SER A 103 17.80 -8.51 -4.75
CA SER A 103 18.72 -8.87 -3.66
C SER A 103 18.08 -8.73 -2.28
N SER A 104 16.76 -8.88 -2.19
CA SER A 104 15.98 -8.80 -0.95
C SER A 104 16.16 -7.51 -0.13
N TYR A 105 16.42 -6.38 -0.78
CA TYR A 105 16.49 -5.09 -0.08
C TYR A 105 15.08 -4.54 0.23
N PRO A 106 14.82 -3.90 1.38
CA PRO A 106 13.53 -3.35 1.77
C PRO A 106 13.16 -2.18 0.88
N LEU A 107 12.03 -2.32 0.22
CA LEU A 107 11.49 -1.29 -0.65
C LEU A 107 10.79 -0.17 0.13
N SER A 108 10.62 -0.29 1.46
CA SER A 108 10.28 0.87 2.31
C SER A 108 11.35 1.96 2.23
N HIS A 109 12.56 1.62 1.78
CA HIS A 109 13.63 2.58 1.49
C HIS A 109 13.64 3.01 0.01
N GLY A 110 12.61 2.70 -0.77
CA GLY A 110 12.54 3.10 -2.18
C GLY A 110 12.10 4.54 -2.39
N THR A 111 12.28 5.03 -3.61
CA THR A 111 11.75 6.34 -4.05
C THR A 111 10.71 6.11 -5.14
N PRO A 112 9.44 6.51 -4.94
CA PRO A 112 8.42 6.44 -5.98
C PRO A 112 8.64 7.54 -7.01
N PHE A 113 8.27 7.30 -8.26
CA PHE A 113 8.42 8.26 -9.36
C PHE A 113 7.35 8.06 -10.42
N ASP A 114 7.11 9.07 -11.27
CA ASP A 114 6.26 8.92 -12.45
C ASP A 114 7.03 8.25 -13.58
N ILE A 115 6.42 7.27 -14.23
CA ILE A 115 6.91 6.77 -15.50
C ILE A 115 6.23 7.61 -16.58
N GLU A 116 7.01 8.48 -17.22
CA GLU A 116 6.55 9.42 -18.22
C GLU A 116 7.20 9.18 -19.60
N ASP A 117 6.48 9.58 -20.65
CA ASP A 117 7.01 9.72 -22.01
C ASP A 117 6.53 11.05 -22.60
N PHE A 118 7.47 11.91 -23.00
CA PHE A 118 7.20 13.27 -23.49
C PHE A 118 6.21 14.11 -22.64
N GLY A 119 6.33 14.03 -21.31
CA GLY A 119 5.50 14.78 -20.36
C GLY A 119 4.10 14.19 -20.13
N ILE A 120 3.82 13.00 -20.66
CA ILE A 120 2.61 12.23 -20.37
C ILE A 120 2.96 11.16 -19.34
N VAL A 121 2.32 11.21 -18.17
CA VAL A 121 2.46 10.16 -17.14
C VAL A 121 1.72 8.90 -17.60
N LEU A 122 2.48 7.86 -17.93
CA LEU A 122 1.99 6.57 -18.40
C LEU A 122 1.73 5.61 -17.24
N SER A 123 2.54 5.70 -16.18
CA SER A 123 2.51 4.79 -15.03
C SER A 123 3.22 5.43 -13.83
N ALA A 124 3.38 4.66 -12.76
CA ALA A 124 4.17 5.00 -11.59
C ALA A 124 5.19 3.89 -11.30
N GLY A 125 6.37 4.26 -10.85
CA GLY A 125 7.47 3.35 -10.57
C GLY A 125 7.97 3.47 -9.13
N LEU A 126 8.76 2.49 -8.70
CA LEU A 126 9.49 2.50 -7.44
C LEU A 126 10.94 2.09 -7.67
N THR A 127 11.87 2.96 -7.27
CA THR A 127 13.31 2.74 -7.40
C THR A 127 13.87 2.17 -6.10
N CYS A 128 14.58 1.04 -6.19
CA CYS A 128 15.33 0.47 -5.08
C CYS A 128 16.71 1.14 -4.97
N PRO A 129 17.07 1.74 -3.81
CA PRO A 129 18.28 2.54 -3.70
C PRO A 129 19.56 1.70 -3.72
N LYS A 130 19.49 0.39 -3.38
CA LYS A 130 20.68 -0.46 -3.30
C LYS A 130 21.44 -0.57 -4.63
N HIS A 131 20.71 -0.69 -5.73
CA HIS A 131 21.30 -0.89 -7.06
C HIS A 131 20.64 -0.03 -8.16
N GLY A 132 19.69 0.84 -7.80
CA GLY A 132 19.00 1.73 -8.74
C GLY A 132 18.06 1.02 -9.72
N TRP A 133 17.55 -0.16 -9.36
CA TRP A 133 16.57 -0.88 -10.20
C TRP A 133 15.18 -0.36 -9.90
N SER A 134 14.41 -0.21 -10.97
CA SER A 134 13.09 0.41 -10.91
C SER A 134 12.02 -0.58 -11.32
N PHE A 135 10.87 -0.52 -10.66
CA PHE A 135 9.77 -1.43 -10.91
C PHE A 135 8.50 -0.65 -11.19
N ASP A 136 7.83 -0.96 -12.29
CA ASP A 136 6.50 -0.43 -12.61
C ASP A 136 5.47 -0.96 -11.58
N LEU A 137 4.73 -0.05 -10.95
CA LEU A 137 3.85 -0.36 -9.82
C LEU A 137 2.51 -1.02 -10.21
N PHE A 138 2.23 -1.20 -11.49
CA PHE A 138 1.00 -1.83 -11.97
C PHE A 138 1.26 -3.23 -12.55
N SER A 139 2.35 -3.37 -13.28
CA SER A 139 2.78 -4.61 -13.93
C SER A 139 3.80 -5.40 -13.08
N GLY A 140 4.53 -4.72 -12.21
CA GLY A 140 5.68 -5.25 -11.46
C GLY A 140 6.94 -5.41 -12.29
N MET A 141 6.95 -5.01 -13.57
CA MET A 141 8.10 -5.23 -14.44
C MET A 141 9.28 -4.35 -14.01
N ALA A 142 10.46 -4.97 -13.92
CA ALA A 142 11.70 -4.25 -13.72
C ALA A 142 12.14 -3.54 -15.02
N ASP A 143 12.78 -2.38 -14.87
CA ASP A 143 13.49 -1.67 -15.95
C ASP A 143 14.69 -2.48 -16.47
N ARG A 144 15.27 -3.32 -15.62
CA ARG A 144 16.46 -4.13 -15.88
C ARG A 144 16.21 -5.61 -15.68
N ALA A 145 16.82 -6.41 -16.55
CA ALA A 145 16.73 -7.86 -16.53
C ALA A 145 15.26 -8.35 -16.53
N ARG A 146 15.01 -9.60 -16.13
CA ARG A 146 13.66 -10.21 -16.13
C ARG A 146 13.12 -10.41 -14.72
N TYR A 147 13.42 -9.50 -13.79
CA TYR A 147 12.84 -9.53 -12.45
C TYR A 147 11.42 -8.95 -12.46
N LYS A 148 10.60 -9.43 -11.53
CA LYS A 148 9.22 -8.98 -11.39
C LYS A 148 8.89 -8.76 -9.91
N LEU A 149 8.50 -7.55 -9.57
CA LEU A 149 7.99 -7.16 -8.27
C LEU A 149 6.58 -7.72 -8.09
N GLY A 150 6.30 -8.33 -6.93
CA GLY A 150 4.96 -8.78 -6.60
C GLY A 150 4.02 -7.60 -6.36
N ILE A 151 2.96 -7.50 -7.16
CA ILE A 151 1.92 -6.48 -7.01
C ILE A 151 0.72 -7.07 -6.26
N TRP A 152 0.18 -6.31 -5.32
CA TRP A 152 -0.99 -6.64 -4.52
C TRP A 152 -2.19 -5.82 -4.99
N GLU A 153 -3.38 -6.36 -4.76
CA GLU A 153 -4.62 -5.65 -5.05
C GLU A 153 -4.95 -4.72 -3.88
N VAL A 154 -5.35 -3.50 -4.22
CA VAL A 154 -5.84 -2.51 -3.25
C VAL A 154 -7.29 -2.16 -3.58
N GLN A 155 -8.11 -2.04 -2.56
CA GLN A 155 -9.50 -1.61 -2.66
C GLN A 155 -9.78 -0.54 -1.60
N LEU A 156 -10.27 0.61 -2.03
CA LEU A 156 -10.86 1.60 -1.13
C LEU A 156 -12.32 1.24 -0.87
N ARG A 157 -12.72 1.23 0.40
CA ARG A 157 -14.11 1.00 0.82
C ARG A 157 -14.59 2.19 1.64
N ASP A 158 -15.85 2.58 1.45
CA ASP A 158 -16.42 3.65 2.26
C ASP A 158 -16.57 3.16 3.71
N THR A 159 -16.24 4.02 4.68
CA THR A 159 -16.53 3.72 6.08
C THR A 159 -18.05 3.75 6.29
N ALA A 160 -18.60 2.71 6.91
CA ALA A 160 -20.04 2.66 7.18
C ALA A 160 -20.41 3.75 8.19
N SER A 161 -20.95 4.86 7.70
CA SER A 161 -21.38 5.98 8.53
C SER A 161 -22.60 5.54 9.36
N ILE A 162 -22.45 5.41 10.68
CA ILE A 162 -23.61 5.35 11.57
C ILE A 162 -24.24 6.75 11.59
N GLY A 163 -25.27 6.94 10.76
CA GLY A 163 -26.31 7.96 10.93
C GLY A 163 -25.93 9.40 10.60
N SER A 164 -25.88 9.75 9.31
CA SER A 164 -26.21 11.10 8.88
C SER A 164 -27.66 11.13 8.38
N ILE A 165 -28.58 11.55 9.25
CA ILE A 165 -29.92 11.97 8.82
C ILE A 165 -29.71 13.28 8.04
N PRO A 166 -30.16 13.39 6.77
CA PRO A 166 -30.00 14.63 6.03
C PRO A 166 -31.04 15.63 6.54
N ILE A 167 -30.59 16.65 7.27
CA ILE A 167 -31.37 17.86 7.53
C ILE A 167 -30.78 18.97 6.66
N GLY A 168 -31.56 19.38 5.66
CA GLY A 168 -31.55 20.73 5.09
C GLY A 168 -30.35 21.14 4.23
N ASP A 169 -30.60 21.16 2.92
CA ASP A 169 -30.08 22.09 1.91
C ASP A 169 -29.00 23.09 2.39
N SER A 170 -27.72 22.72 2.26
CA SER A 170 -26.58 23.65 2.26
C SER A 170 -25.42 23.03 1.49
N LEU A 171 -24.90 23.80 0.54
CA LEU A 171 -23.96 23.41 -0.51
C LEU A 171 -22.57 23.07 0.04
N ALA A 172 -22.17 21.82 -0.17
CA ALA A 172 -20.82 21.38 -0.54
C ALA A 172 -19.63 21.79 0.36
N ASP A 173 -19.68 21.37 1.63
CA ASP A 173 -18.50 20.81 2.30
C ASP A 173 -18.88 19.40 2.77
N ILE A 174 -18.98 18.47 1.83
CA ILE A 174 -19.01 17.05 2.18
C ILE A 174 -17.59 16.76 2.66
N GLU A 175 -17.38 16.80 3.98
CA GLU A 175 -16.21 16.16 4.59
C GLU A 175 -16.06 14.80 3.90
N SER A 176 -14.97 14.64 3.15
CA SER A 176 -14.74 13.42 2.41
C SER A 176 -14.72 12.29 3.42
N ILE A 177 -15.75 11.44 3.40
CA ILE A 177 -15.86 10.31 4.31
C ILE A 177 -14.57 9.51 4.14
N ASP A 178 -13.80 9.45 5.21
CA ASP A 178 -12.50 8.77 5.21
C ASP A 178 -12.71 7.31 4.80
N LYS A 179 -11.85 6.82 3.90
CA LYS A 179 -12.02 5.52 3.26
C LYS A 179 -11.13 4.49 3.90
N GLU A 180 -11.59 3.26 3.97
CA GLU A 180 -10.79 2.13 4.40
C GLU A 180 -9.92 1.61 3.25
N VAL A 181 -8.62 1.46 3.51
CA VAL A 181 -7.67 0.85 2.58
C VAL A 181 -7.61 -0.64 2.87
N TRP A 182 -8.03 -1.46 1.91
CA TRP A 182 -7.98 -2.91 1.98
C TRP A 182 -6.99 -3.47 0.98
N VAL A 183 -6.18 -4.45 1.41
CA VAL A 183 -5.11 -5.03 0.58
C VAL A 183 -5.24 -6.55 0.54
N ARG A 184 -4.97 -7.18 -0.61
CA ARG A 184 -4.88 -8.65 -0.75
C ARG A 184 -3.86 -9.09 -1.79
N ARG A 185 -3.43 -10.35 -1.69
CA ARG A 185 -2.62 -10.98 -2.75
C ARG A 185 -3.46 -11.11 -4.04
N LYS A 186 -2.85 -10.76 -5.17
CA LYS A 186 -3.44 -10.97 -6.49
C LYS A 186 -3.73 -12.44 -6.70
N GLN A 187 -4.97 -12.77 -7.04
CA GLN A 187 -5.36 -14.15 -7.32
C GLN A 187 -4.74 -14.59 -8.65
N ARG A 188 -4.11 -15.77 -8.68
CA ARG A 188 -3.75 -16.40 -9.95
C ARG A 188 -5.04 -16.95 -10.55
N ILE A 189 -5.54 -16.27 -11.58
CA ILE A 189 -6.58 -16.87 -12.44
C ILE A 189 -5.83 -17.92 -13.25
N GLY A 190 -6.16 -19.19 -12.97
CA GLY A 190 -5.59 -20.35 -13.65
C GLY A 190 -6.12 -20.52 -15.06
#